data_AF-A0A9D9NK88-F1
#
_entry.id   AF-A0A9D9NK88-F1
#
_cell.length_a   1.000
_cell.length_b   1.000
_cell.length_c   1.000
_cell.angle_alpha   90.00
_cell.angle_beta   90.00
_cell.angle_gamma   90.00
#
_symmetry.space_group_name_H-M   'P 1'
#
loop_
_entity.id
_entity.type
_entity.pdbx_description
1 polymer ?
#
loop_
_entity_poly.entity_id
_entity_poly.type
_entity_poly.pdbx_seq_one_letter_code
_entity_poly.pdbx_strand_id
1 'polypeptide(L)'
;MNDKELFYLFLKYSDVVISRYEQLRLTPKRYVDSRSSKNIRKDFEEELQSSKDFIDKEIKSSGYTNNEYRYNFPDYYFYYGKQGWNKYGVFSLISLYKQARWNISVIEKYKENIVWAMLFEYGDFFFEEKDLNKYEQYIPWIDYSHGEEKFVPFFDNGITIKRGTTLSNFKNVGSLSESFIKTHISVIDIWGLCSTGSFKVTKELIRMFYNKCSKNIIYDFRNEFGGLAYNKRITISSDVLLYIAKDLKIENWEQLLPKIILTHENFLDFYLYNPQCMDILFKLDFDKRREIVLLIEQNKKLRDTVSLDFCKKLWQGGENSNLPYTYDFSIDLIKKNLLLWNKQSSEYFDHMQRTPDTNYHHYKRVTTWDMLAEQKTILLTYDLCKFLISLDVIVGGSYVLEDGHYHTDDIPNHPINALKLFRCKDAMNSEEFEKIAHDKEIINFLFANAEPPRWGQDYYIVGNIIDKLIINFFKDFPFEEFKEIADKK
;
A
#
# COMPACT_ATOMS: atom_id res chain seq x y z
N MET A 1 16.18 8.96 34.16
CA MET A 1 15.19 9.85 34.79
C MET A 1 14.08 8.97 35.29
N ASN A 2 13.70 9.08 36.57
CA ASN A 2 12.61 8.27 37.11
C ASN A 2 11.23 8.91 36.80
N ASP A 3 10.14 8.16 36.98
CA ASP A 3 8.78 8.62 36.66
C ASP A 3 8.38 9.90 37.39
N LYS A 4 8.85 10.07 38.63
CA LYS A 4 8.59 11.28 39.43
C LYS A 4 9.26 12.51 38.82
N GLU A 5 10.51 12.38 38.38
CA GLU A 5 11.23 13.45 37.69
C GLU A 5 10.60 13.78 36.34
N LEU A 6 10.19 12.75 35.58
CA LEU A 6 9.49 12.90 34.31
C LEU A 6 8.15 13.61 34.48
N PHE A 7 7.37 13.24 35.50
CA PHE A 7 6.10 13.89 35.83
C PHE A 7 6.28 15.38 36.14
N TYR A 8 7.26 15.75 36.96
CA TYR A 8 7.54 17.17 37.22
C TYR A 8 8.01 17.92 35.99
N LEU A 9 8.76 17.26 35.12
CA LEU A 9 9.17 17.84 33.84
C LEU A 9 7.96 18.07 32.92
N PHE A 10 7.03 17.10 32.87
CA PHE A 10 5.79 17.25 32.11
C PHE A 10 4.93 18.39 32.66
N LEU A 11 4.82 18.52 33.98
CA LEU A 11 4.16 19.67 34.61
C LEU A 11 4.87 21.01 34.36
N LYS A 12 6.18 21.00 34.09
CA LYS A 12 6.92 22.21 33.72
C LYS A 12 6.59 22.66 32.29
N TYR A 13 6.32 21.72 31.40
CA TYR A 13 6.03 21.94 29.99
C TYR A 13 4.63 21.44 29.62
N SER A 14 3.64 21.71 30.47
CA SER A 14 2.29 21.15 30.39
C SER A 14 1.61 21.48 29.06
N ASP A 15 1.76 22.71 28.57
CA ASP A 15 1.16 23.16 27.31
C ASP A 15 1.64 22.32 26.12
N VAL A 16 2.95 22.03 26.08
CA VAL A 16 3.57 21.18 25.05
C VAL A 16 3.05 19.75 25.17
N VAL A 17 3.03 19.20 26.39
CA VAL A 17 2.62 17.80 26.65
C VAL A 17 1.16 17.58 26.28
N ILE A 18 0.27 18.47 26.72
CA ILE A 18 -1.18 18.43 26.44
C ILE A 18 -1.41 18.53 24.92
N SER A 19 -0.86 19.58 24.29
CA SER A 19 -1.03 19.83 22.86
C SER A 19 -0.57 18.64 22.01
N ARG A 20 0.61 18.08 22.31
CA ARG A 20 1.14 16.91 21.59
C ARG A 20 0.32 15.65 21.81
N TYR A 21 -0.07 15.34 23.04
CA TYR A 21 -0.85 14.13 23.32
C TYR A 21 -2.25 14.16 22.67
N GLU A 22 -2.92 15.32 22.70
CA GLU A 22 -4.22 15.50 22.02
C GLU A 22 -4.12 15.27 20.51
N GLN A 23 -3.06 15.78 19.86
CA GLN A 23 -2.80 15.52 18.44
C GLN A 23 -2.57 14.04 18.15
N LEU A 24 -1.76 13.34 18.96
CA LEU A 24 -1.46 11.92 18.79
C LEU A 24 -2.71 11.02 18.89
N ARG A 25 -3.73 11.43 19.66
CA ARG A 25 -5.02 10.71 19.76
C ARG A 25 -5.92 10.86 18.54
N LEU A 26 -5.79 11.95 17.76
CA LEU A 26 -6.68 12.25 16.62
C LEU A 26 -6.25 11.55 15.31
N THR A 27 -4.99 11.15 15.20
CA THR A 27 -4.39 10.56 13.99
C THR A 27 -4.81 9.11 13.61
N PRO A 28 -5.42 8.24 14.46
CA PRO A 28 -5.71 6.86 14.05
C PRO A 28 -7.05 6.65 13.29
N LYS A 29 -7.88 7.67 13.02
CA LYS A 29 -9.26 7.47 12.51
C LYS A 29 -9.65 8.31 11.29
N ARG A 30 -8.91 8.22 10.19
CA ARG A 30 -9.43 8.57 8.86
C ARG A 30 -9.23 7.37 7.95
N TYR A 31 -10.31 6.96 7.27
CA TYR A 31 -10.50 5.74 6.47
C TYR A 31 -11.00 4.50 7.21
N VAL A 32 -12.29 4.51 7.55
CA VAL A 32 -13.12 3.30 7.49
C VAL A 32 -14.27 3.58 6.53
N ASP A 33 -14.28 2.83 5.42
CA ASP A 33 -15.22 2.87 4.33
C ASP A 33 -16.69 2.82 4.77
N SER A 34 -17.45 3.86 4.44
CA SER A 34 -18.90 3.91 4.59
C SER A 34 -19.58 3.75 3.22
N ARG A 35 -19.43 2.62 2.54
CA ARG A 35 -20.20 2.27 1.32
C ARG A 35 -20.29 0.75 1.14
N SER A 36 -21.17 0.10 1.90
CA SER A 36 -21.72 -1.20 1.47
C SER A 36 -23.23 -1.26 1.77
N SER A 37 -24.04 -0.78 0.82
CA SER A 37 -25.42 -1.23 0.74
C SER A 37 -25.38 -2.72 0.37
N LYS A 38 -25.52 -3.60 1.36
CA LYS A 38 -25.63 -5.05 1.15
C LYS A 38 -26.86 -5.32 0.29
N ASN A 39 -26.66 -5.72 -0.97
CA ASN A 39 -27.70 -6.41 -1.73
C ASN A 39 -27.99 -7.75 -1.03
N ILE A 40 -29.11 -7.82 -0.30
CA ILE A 40 -29.53 -9.05 0.39
C ILE A 40 -30.11 -10.00 -0.66
N ARG A 41 -29.45 -11.14 -0.88
CA ARG A 41 -29.93 -12.23 -1.75
C ARG A 41 -31.13 -12.96 -1.12
N LYS A 42 -32.08 -13.36 -1.97
CA LYS A 42 -33.33 -14.07 -1.59
C LYS A 42 -33.14 -15.59 -1.63
N ASP A 43 -34.10 -16.32 -1.06
CA ASP A 43 -34.19 -17.77 -1.25
C ASP A 43 -34.33 -18.12 -2.74
N PHE A 44 -33.77 -19.26 -3.16
CA PHE A 44 -33.73 -19.63 -4.57
C PHE A 44 -35.13 -19.82 -5.18
N GLU A 45 -36.05 -20.48 -4.47
CA GLU A 45 -37.38 -20.77 -5.02
C GLU A 45 -38.22 -19.48 -5.10
N GLU A 46 -38.07 -18.59 -4.13
CA GLU A 46 -38.68 -17.25 -4.14
C GLU A 46 -38.20 -16.42 -5.34
N GLU A 47 -36.89 -16.39 -5.60
CA GLU A 47 -36.33 -15.65 -6.72
C GLU A 47 -36.62 -16.32 -8.07
N LEU A 48 -36.69 -17.65 -8.13
CA LEU A 48 -37.08 -18.38 -9.33
C LEU A 48 -38.53 -18.05 -9.72
N GLN A 49 -39.44 -17.98 -8.74
CA GLN A 49 -40.83 -17.57 -9.00
C GLN A 49 -40.90 -16.09 -9.40
N SER A 50 -40.19 -15.21 -8.69
CA SER A 50 -40.10 -13.78 -9.05
C SER A 50 -39.58 -13.59 -10.48
N SER A 51 -38.58 -14.37 -10.88
CA SER A 51 -38.01 -14.36 -12.24
C SER A 51 -39.05 -14.79 -13.28
N LYS A 52 -39.84 -15.83 -13.01
CA LYS A 52 -40.93 -16.28 -13.90
C LYS A 52 -41.99 -15.18 -14.06
N ASP A 53 -42.45 -14.62 -12.94
CA ASP A 53 -43.49 -13.59 -12.93
C ASP A 53 -43.03 -12.34 -13.69
N PHE A 54 -41.76 -11.95 -13.53
CA PHE A 54 -41.14 -10.87 -14.29
C PHE A 54 -41.18 -11.16 -15.80
N ILE A 55 -40.72 -12.34 -16.22
CA ILE A 55 -40.68 -12.73 -17.65
C ILE A 55 -42.10 -12.77 -18.24
N ASP A 56 -43.06 -13.37 -17.52
CA ASP A 56 -44.46 -13.45 -17.95
C ASP A 56 -45.09 -12.06 -18.09
N LYS A 57 -44.79 -11.14 -17.16
CA LYS A 57 -45.24 -9.76 -17.23
C LYS A 57 -44.66 -9.07 -18.45
N GLU A 58 -43.35 -9.18 -18.67
CA GLU A 58 -42.68 -8.58 -19.82
C GLU A 58 -43.25 -9.09 -21.15
N ILE A 59 -43.47 -10.41 -21.26
CA ILE A 59 -44.11 -11.03 -22.44
C ILE A 59 -45.51 -10.46 -22.66
N LYS A 60 -46.34 -10.39 -21.61
CA LYS A 60 -47.71 -9.85 -21.70
C LYS A 60 -47.74 -8.37 -22.05
N SER A 61 -46.79 -7.57 -21.54
CA SER A 61 -46.69 -6.15 -21.86
C SER A 61 -46.13 -5.86 -23.25
N SER A 62 -45.50 -6.83 -23.92
CA SER A 62 -44.93 -6.64 -25.25
C SER A 62 -45.96 -6.49 -26.40
N GLY A 63 -47.26 -6.66 -26.13
CA GLY A 63 -48.35 -6.18 -26.98
C GLY A 63 -48.65 -6.97 -28.28
N TYR A 64 -48.04 -8.13 -28.53
CA TYR A 64 -48.28 -8.91 -29.75
C TYR A 64 -49.20 -10.13 -29.50
N THR A 65 -50.35 -10.16 -30.17
CA THR A 65 -51.49 -11.06 -29.89
C THR A 65 -51.64 -12.29 -30.79
N ASN A 66 -50.65 -12.69 -31.60
CA ASN A 66 -50.82 -13.87 -32.46
C ASN A 66 -49.54 -14.71 -32.61
N ASN A 67 -49.59 -15.93 -32.05
CA ASN A 67 -48.94 -17.21 -32.42
C ASN A 67 -47.50 -17.29 -32.97
N GLU A 68 -46.71 -16.21 -32.97
CA GLU A 68 -45.27 -16.28 -33.19
C GLU A 68 -44.56 -15.46 -32.11
N TYR A 69 -43.80 -16.16 -31.26
CA TYR A 69 -42.93 -15.59 -30.23
C TYR A 69 -42.00 -14.49 -30.80
N ARG A 70 -42.46 -13.23 -30.76
CA ARG A 70 -41.68 -12.02 -31.05
C ARG A 70 -41.42 -11.18 -29.78
N TYR A 71 -41.42 -11.80 -28.59
CA TYR A 71 -40.74 -11.19 -27.46
C TYR A 71 -39.24 -11.13 -27.80
N ASN A 72 -38.72 -9.92 -27.97
CA ASN A 72 -37.30 -9.73 -28.23
C ASN A 72 -36.59 -9.88 -26.89
N PHE A 73 -36.07 -11.08 -26.58
CA PHE A 73 -35.25 -11.32 -25.39
C PHE A 73 -34.05 -10.40 -25.46
N PRO A 74 -34.04 -9.27 -24.72
CA PRO A 74 -32.97 -8.32 -24.89
C PRO A 74 -31.71 -8.98 -24.35
N ASP A 75 -30.64 -8.97 -25.15
CA ASP A 75 -29.41 -9.69 -24.87
C ASP A 75 -28.75 -9.27 -23.52
N TYR A 76 -29.18 -8.16 -22.93
CA TYR A 76 -28.74 -7.68 -21.61
C TYR A 76 -29.48 -8.31 -20.40
N TYR A 77 -30.65 -8.93 -20.61
CA TYR A 77 -31.37 -9.66 -19.55
C TYR A 77 -31.10 -11.16 -19.58
N PHE A 78 -30.90 -11.73 -20.77
CA PHE A 78 -30.82 -13.16 -20.98
C PHE A 78 -29.50 -13.56 -21.63
N TYR A 79 -28.84 -14.57 -21.07
CA TYR A 79 -27.64 -15.18 -21.64
C TYR A 79 -27.92 -15.69 -23.05
N TYR A 80 -27.19 -15.18 -24.06
CA TYR A 80 -27.44 -15.42 -25.49
C TYR A 80 -28.86 -15.12 -25.99
N GLY A 81 -29.56 -14.20 -25.32
CA GLY A 81 -30.89 -13.75 -25.74
C GLY A 81 -31.85 -14.90 -26.01
N LYS A 82 -32.46 -14.91 -27.20
CA LYS A 82 -33.44 -15.92 -27.62
C LYS A 82 -32.86 -17.34 -27.66
N GLN A 83 -31.60 -17.52 -28.02
CA GLN A 83 -30.99 -18.85 -28.10
C GLN A 83 -30.83 -19.48 -26.71
N GLY A 84 -30.36 -18.69 -25.75
CA GLY A 84 -30.26 -19.18 -24.38
C GLY A 84 -31.62 -19.37 -23.72
N TRP A 85 -32.62 -18.54 -24.01
CA TRP A 85 -33.99 -18.81 -23.57
C TRP A 85 -34.51 -20.14 -24.10
N ASN A 86 -34.36 -20.41 -25.39
CA ASN A 86 -34.83 -21.66 -25.98
C ASN A 86 -34.15 -22.90 -25.37
N LYS A 87 -32.90 -22.76 -24.91
CA LYS A 87 -32.11 -23.85 -24.34
C LYS A 87 -32.30 -24.01 -22.82
N TYR A 88 -32.31 -22.92 -22.07
CA TYR A 88 -32.23 -22.90 -20.61
C TYR A 88 -33.50 -22.33 -19.94
N GLY A 89 -34.45 -21.79 -20.71
CA GLY A 89 -35.65 -21.15 -20.20
C GLY A 89 -35.30 -20.03 -19.20
N VAL A 90 -35.98 -20.03 -18.05
CA VAL A 90 -35.78 -19.05 -16.98
C VAL A 90 -34.34 -19.00 -16.47
N PHE A 91 -33.59 -20.10 -16.56
CA PHE A 91 -32.17 -20.14 -16.16
C PHE A 91 -31.24 -19.36 -17.09
N SER A 92 -31.74 -18.84 -18.22
CA SER A 92 -30.99 -17.88 -19.02
C SER A 92 -31.06 -16.45 -18.46
N LEU A 93 -31.93 -16.14 -17.50
CA LEU A 93 -32.07 -14.80 -16.92
C LEU A 93 -30.90 -14.47 -15.97
N ILE A 94 -30.14 -13.42 -16.26
CA ILE A 94 -28.95 -13.00 -15.49
C ILE A 94 -29.32 -12.63 -14.04
N SER A 95 -30.47 -11.98 -13.84
CA SER A 95 -30.92 -11.53 -12.51
C SER A 95 -31.07 -12.66 -11.50
N LEU A 96 -31.49 -13.86 -11.96
CA LEU A 96 -31.62 -15.04 -11.10
C LEU A 96 -30.30 -15.34 -10.38
N TYR A 97 -29.17 -15.29 -11.09
CA TYR A 97 -27.85 -15.59 -10.52
C TYR A 97 -27.37 -14.52 -9.54
N LYS A 98 -27.72 -13.26 -9.79
CA LYS A 98 -27.34 -12.12 -8.94
C LYS A 98 -28.16 -12.05 -7.65
N GLN A 99 -29.43 -12.45 -7.71
CA GLN A 99 -30.39 -12.20 -6.62
C GLN A 99 -30.69 -13.45 -5.79
N ALA A 100 -30.55 -14.66 -6.35
CA ALA A 100 -30.78 -15.89 -5.61
C ALA A 100 -29.57 -16.30 -4.76
N ARG A 101 -29.85 -16.99 -3.65
CA ARG A 101 -28.88 -17.77 -2.88
C ARG A 101 -28.72 -19.15 -3.48
N TRP A 102 -27.52 -19.45 -3.94
CA TRP A 102 -27.19 -20.76 -4.51
C TRP A 102 -26.62 -21.67 -3.43
N ASN A 103 -27.08 -22.92 -3.39
CA ASN A 103 -26.57 -23.94 -2.49
C ASN A 103 -26.48 -25.29 -3.22
N ILE A 104 -25.81 -26.26 -2.59
CA ILE A 104 -25.55 -27.55 -3.22
C ILE A 104 -26.82 -28.32 -3.58
N SER A 105 -27.89 -28.19 -2.77
CA SER A 105 -29.17 -28.87 -3.01
C SER A 105 -29.87 -28.31 -4.24
N VAL A 106 -29.86 -26.98 -4.41
CA VAL A 106 -30.37 -26.30 -5.60
C VAL A 106 -29.56 -26.68 -6.83
N ILE A 107 -28.23 -26.67 -6.73
CA ILE A 107 -27.34 -27.04 -7.84
C ILE A 107 -27.61 -28.48 -8.27
N GLU A 108 -27.70 -29.43 -7.34
CA GLU A 108 -27.97 -30.83 -7.66
C GLU A 108 -29.33 -31.00 -8.37
N LYS A 109 -30.36 -30.29 -7.89
CA LYS A 109 -31.73 -30.35 -8.45
C LYS A 109 -31.79 -29.81 -9.87
N TYR A 110 -31.01 -28.78 -10.20
CA TYR A 110 -31.11 -28.03 -11.46
C TYR A 110 -29.86 -28.06 -12.35
N LYS A 111 -28.87 -28.93 -12.07
CA LYS A 111 -27.57 -29.00 -12.78
C LYS A 111 -27.66 -29.03 -14.30
N GLU A 112 -28.69 -29.65 -14.86
CA GLU A 112 -28.95 -29.74 -16.31
C GLU A 112 -29.48 -28.43 -16.93
N ASN A 113 -30.13 -27.57 -16.12
CA ASN A 113 -30.74 -26.33 -16.57
C ASN A 113 -29.86 -25.11 -16.29
N ILE A 114 -28.94 -25.21 -15.33
CA ILE A 114 -28.05 -24.12 -14.93
C ILE A 114 -27.16 -23.68 -16.11
N VAL A 115 -27.07 -22.38 -16.31
CA VAL A 115 -26.02 -21.79 -17.14
C VAL A 115 -24.79 -21.59 -16.25
N TRP A 116 -23.90 -22.57 -16.28
CA TRP A 116 -22.75 -22.65 -15.36
C TRP A 116 -21.83 -21.43 -15.41
N ALA A 117 -21.59 -20.84 -16.59
CA ALA A 117 -20.82 -19.60 -16.71
C ALA A 117 -21.41 -18.44 -15.87
N MET A 118 -22.74 -18.28 -15.86
CA MET A 118 -23.40 -17.25 -15.05
C MET A 118 -23.34 -17.55 -13.55
N LEU A 119 -23.34 -18.83 -13.17
CA LEU A 119 -23.20 -19.24 -11.78
C LEU A 119 -21.82 -18.86 -11.22
N PHE A 120 -20.75 -19.08 -11.97
CA PHE A 120 -19.40 -18.65 -11.55
C PHE A 120 -19.24 -17.12 -11.56
N GLU A 121 -19.83 -16.43 -12.54
CA GLU A 121 -19.67 -14.97 -12.68
C GLU A 121 -20.52 -14.19 -11.67
N TYR A 122 -21.78 -14.57 -11.47
CA TYR A 122 -22.76 -13.80 -10.68
C TYR A 122 -23.28 -14.50 -9.43
N GLY A 123 -23.14 -15.82 -9.33
CA GLY A 123 -23.58 -16.58 -8.16
C GLY A 123 -22.81 -16.22 -6.88
N ASP A 124 -23.35 -16.67 -5.75
CA ASP A 124 -22.69 -16.62 -4.43
C ASP A 124 -22.18 -17.98 -3.96
N PHE A 125 -22.46 -19.07 -4.69
CA PHE A 125 -22.01 -20.39 -4.29
C PHE A 125 -20.49 -20.50 -4.41
N PHE A 126 -19.85 -20.95 -3.33
CA PHE A 126 -18.44 -21.22 -3.28
C PHE A 126 -18.16 -22.69 -3.61
N PHE A 127 -17.41 -22.93 -4.68
CA PHE A 127 -17.08 -24.28 -5.16
C PHE A 127 -15.76 -24.76 -4.58
N GLU A 128 -15.76 -25.88 -3.87
CA GLU A 128 -14.51 -26.59 -3.56
C GLU A 128 -14.07 -27.45 -4.76
N GLU A 129 -12.79 -27.84 -4.83
CA GLU A 129 -12.28 -28.67 -5.93
C GLU A 129 -13.08 -29.98 -6.11
N LYS A 130 -13.55 -30.59 -5.02
CA LYS A 130 -14.42 -31.78 -5.06
C LYS A 130 -15.74 -31.53 -5.79
N ASP A 131 -16.29 -30.33 -5.69
CA ASP A 131 -17.54 -29.95 -6.33
C ASP A 131 -17.29 -29.74 -7.83
N LEU A 132 -16.15 -29.14 -8.19
CA LEU A 132 -15.73 -29.01 -9.59
C LEU A 132 -15.56 -30.37 -10.26
N ASN A 133 -14.89 -31.32 -9.59
CA ASN A 133 -14.73 -32.68 -10.10
C ASN A 133 -16.09 -33.39 -10.26
N LYS A 134 -17.01 -33.19 -9.30
CA LYS A 134 -18.35 -33.80 -9.36
C LYS A 134 -19.17 -33.28 -10.55
N TYR A 135 -19.04 -32.00 -10.89
CA TYR A 135 -19.82 -31.36 -11.95
C TYR A 135 -19.02 -31.11 -13.23
N GLU A 136 -17.86 -31.77 -13.40
CA GLU A 136 -16.91 -31.52 -14.47
C GLU A 136 -17.55 -31.50 -15.86
N GLN A 137 -18.44 -32.46 -16.14
CA GLN A 137 -19.15 -32.58 -17.42
C GLN A 137 -20.09 -31.42 -17.74
N TYR A 138 -20.50 -30.63 -16.74
CA TYR A 138 -21.41 -29.50 -16.90
C TYR A 138 -20.68 -28.16 -17.00
N ILE A 139 -19.46 -28.09 -16.48
CA ILE A 139 -18.68 -26.85 -16.44
C ILE A 139 -18.14 -26.60 -17.86
N PRO A 140 -18.35 -25.40 -18.43
CA PRO A 140 -17.89 -25.05 -19.76
C PRO A 140 -16.38 -24.77 -19.74
N TRP A 141 -15.59 -25.84 -19.61
CA TRP A 141 -14.14 -25.79 -19.66
C TRP A 141 -13.63 -25.51 -21.07
N ILE A 142 -14.25 -26.10 -22.10
CA ILE A 142 -13.83 -25.99 -23.50
C ILE A 142 -14.86 -25.19 -24.29
N ASP A 143 -14.37 -24.28 -25.14
CA ASP A 143 -15.18 -23.68 -26.18
C ASP A 143 -15.42 -24.68 -27.32
N TYR A 144 -16.64 -25.22 -27.40
CA TYR A 144 -17.11 -26.00 -28.54
C TYR A 144 -18.00 -25.19 -29.49
N SER A 145 -18.15 -23.89 -29.25
CA SER A 145 -19.16 -23.10 -29.96
C SER A 145 -18.77 -22.86 -31.41
N HIS A 146 -17.51 -22.52 -31.73
CA HIS A 146 -17.11 -22.22 -33.11
C HIS A 146 -15.66 -22.57 -33.41
N GLY A 147 -15.44 -23.53 -34.32
CA GLY A 147 -14.13 -24.03 -34.74
C GLY A 147 -13.18 -23.03 -35.43
N GLU A 148 -13.47 -21.73 -35.43
CA GLU A 148 -12.54 -20.65 -35.79
C GLU A 148 -12.89 -19.39 -34.97
N GLU A 149 -11.85 -18.72 -34.48
CA GLU A 149 -11.90 -17.49 -33.67
C GLU A 149 -12.86 -16.45 -34.26
N LYS A 150 -13.97 -16.18 -33.56
CA LYS A 150 -14.76 -14.97 -33.79
C LYS A 150 -14.90 -14.19 -32.49
N PHE A 151 -14.41 -12.95 -32.57
CA PHE A 151 -14.72 -11.85 -31.66
C PHE A 151 -16.23 -11.82 -31.36
N VAL A 152 -16.60 -11.82 -30.08
CA VAL A 152 -17.97 -11.59 -29.62
C VAL A 152 -18.13 -10.08 -29.47
N PRO A 153 -18.77 -9.37 -30.41
CA PRO A 153 -19.07 -7.96 -30.22
C PRO A 153 -20.21 -7.83 -29.21
N PHE A 154 -20.42 -6.62 -28.68
CA PHE A 154 -21.44 -6.21 -27.70
C PHE A 154 -20.97 -6.28 -26.24
N PHE A 155 -20.64 -5.14 -25.64
CA PHE A 155 -21.56 -4.33 -24.81
C PHE A 155 -20.85 -3.09 -24.23
N ASP A 156 -21.43 -1.91 -24.48
CA ASP A 156 -20.91 -0.61 -24.02
C ASP A 156 -21.84 0.06 -22.98
N ASN A 157 -22.86 -0.63 -22.47
CA ASN A 157 -23.70 -0.09 -21.39
C ASN A 157 -24.27 -1.21 -20.51
N GLY A 158 -23.69 -1.36 -19.32
CA GLY A 158 -24.28 -2.08 -18.18
C GLY A 158 -24.17 -3.59 -18.20
N ILE A 159 -23.14 -4.11 -17.52
CA ILE A 159 -22.87 -5.54 -17.20
C ILE A 159 -22.13 -6.27 -18.32
N THR A 160 -20.82 -6.08 -18.34
CA THR A 160 -19.90 -6.97 -19.02
C THR A 160 -19.99 -8.37 -18.40
N ILE A 161 -20.35 -9.39 -19.17
CA ILE A 161 -19.78 -10.72 -18.95
C ILE A 161 -18.32 -10.53 -19.41
N LYS A 162 -17.42 -10.14 -18.49
CA LYS A 162 -16.10 -9.57 -18.84
C LYS A 162 -15.23 -10.48 -19.70
N ARG A 163 -15.58 -11.76 -19.82
CA ARG A 163 -14.77 -12.81 -20.45
C ARG A 163 -15.72 -13.88 -21.00
N GLY A 164 -15.44 -14.33 -22.22
CA GLY A 164 -16.34 -15.12 -23.07
C GLY A 164 -16.72 -16.51 -22.54
N THR A 165 -16.99 -17.41 -23.49
CA THR A 165 -17.70 -18.69 -23.36
C THR A 165 -17.04 -19.77 -22.49
N THR A 166 -15.94 -19.44 -21.79
CA THR A 166 -15.13 -20.31 -20.93
C THR A 166 -15.10 -19.82 -19.47
N LEU A 167 -14.83 -20.74 -18.53
CA LEU A 167 -14.66 -20.35 -17.13
C LEU A 167 -13.42 -19.46 -16.97
N SER A 168 -13.68 -18.19 -16.67
CA SER A 168 -12.71 -17.11 -16.70
C SER A 168 -12.72 -16.26 -15.42
N ASN A 169 -13.59 -16.64 -14.47
CA ASN A 169 -13.68 -16.07 -13.14
C ASN A 169 -13.71 -17.18 -12.09
N PHE A 170 -12.72 -17.15 -11.21
CA PHE A 170 -12.49 -18.15 -10.17
C PHE A 170 -12.68 -17.56 -8.77
N LYS A 171 -13.25 -16.35 -8.63
CA LYS A 171 -13.43 -15.67 -7.34
C LYS A 171 -14.19 -16.49 -6.29
N ASN A 172 -15.13 -17.32 -6.76
CA ASN A 172 -15.98 -18.19 -5.94
C ASN A 172 -15.49 -19.65 -5.96
N VAL A 173 -14.24 -19.89 -6.33
CA VAL A 173 -13.64 -21.22 -6.34
C VAL A 173 -12.60 -21.32 -5.23
N GLY A 174 -12.64 -22.42 -4.47
CA GLY A 174 -11.69 -22.81 -3.44
C GLY A 174 -10.27 -22.98 -3.96
N SER A 175 -9.37 -23.41 -3.08
CA SER A 175 -7.99 -23.61 -3.48
C SER A 175 -7.88 -24.80 -4.42
N LEU A 176 -7.37 -24.56 -5.63
CA LEU A 176 -7.11 -25.59 -6.62
C LEU A 176 -5.73 -26.22 -6.39
N SER A 177 -5.69 -27.54 -6.51
CA SER A 177 -4.49 -28.35 -6.48
C SER A 177 -3.70 -28.18 -7.77
N GLU A 178 -2.39 -28.36 -7.67
CA GLU A 178 -1.52 -28.35 -8.85
C GLU A 178 -1.91 -29.45 -9.85
N SER A 179 -2.36 -30.60 -9.37
CA SER A 179 -2.88 -31.70 -10.20
C SER A 179 -4.06 -31.25 -11.05
N PHE A 180 -5.07 -30.64 -10.42
CA PHE A 180 -6.27 -30.15 -11.10
C PHE A 180 -5.92 -29.12 -12.17
N ILE A 181 -5.08 -28.14 -11.83
CA ILE A 181 -4.66 -27.11 -12.78
C ILE A 181 -3.94 -27.73 -13.98
N LYS A 182 -3.07 -28.72 -13.75
CA LYS A 182 -2.33 -29.41 -14.83
C LYS A 182 -3.25 -30.17 -15.77
N THR A 183 -4.22 -30.91 -15.26
CA THR A 183 -5.14 -31.68 -16.09
C THR A 183 -6.07 -30.79 -16.92
N HIS A 184 -6.39 -29.59 -16.42
CA HIS A 184 -7.30 -28.65 -17.07
C HIS A 184 -6.61 -27.48 -17.79
N ILE A 185 -5.28 -27.47 -17.86
CA ILE A 185 -4.52 -26.31 -18.37
C ILE A 185 -4.77 -26.02 -19.86
N SER A 186 -5.22 -27.01 -20.63
CA SER A 186 -5.57 -26.85 -22.05
C SER A 186 -6.92 -26.17 -22.27
N VAL A 187 -7.75 -26.10 -21.23
CA VAL A 187 -9.16 -25.74 -21.35
C VAL A 187 -9.51 -24.50 -20.52
N ILE A 188 -8.92 -24.33 -19.34
CA ILE A 188 -9.17 -23.16 -18.50
C ILE A 188 -8.61 -21.87 -19.09
N ASP A 189 -9.30 -20.75 -18.86
CA ASP A 189 -8.73 -19.42 -19.03
C ASP A 189 -7.66 -19.20 -17.94
N ILE A 190 -6.39 -19.34 -18.35
CA ILE A 190 -5.23 -19.18 -17.46
C ILE A 190 -5.16 -17.74 -16.92
N TRP A 191 -5.57 -16.74 -17.70
CA TRP A 191 -5.65 -15.35 -17.21
C TRP A 191 -6.72 -15.20 -16.15
N GLY A 192 -7.87 -15.83 -16.38
CA GLY A 192 -8.92 -16.10 -15.40
C GLY A 192 -8.40 -16.60 -14.07
N LEU A 193 -7.74 -17.75 -14.15
CA LEU A 193 -7.16 -18.45 -13.02
C LEU A 193 -6.15 -17.57 -12.28
N CYS A 194 -5.17 -17.01 -12.97
CA CYS A 194 -4.14 -16.18 -12.36
C CYS A 194 -4.72 -14.93 -11.70
N SER A 195 -5.72 -14.28 -12.31
CA SER A 195 -6.28 -13.02 -11.81
C SER A 195 -7.22 -13.20 -10.60
N THR A 196 -7.97 -14.30 -10.54
CA THR A 196 -9.09 -14.43 -9.59
C THR A 196 -9.09 -15.74 -8.80
N GLY A 197 -8.30 -16.74 -9.22
CA GLY A 197 -8.27 -18.06 -8.61
C GLY A 197 -7.48 -18.13 -7.30
N SER A 198 -7.64 -19.25 -6.61
CA SER A 198 -6.92 -19.56 -5.37
C SER A 198 -6.10 -20.81 -5.59
N PHE A 199 -4.79 -20.73 -5.45
CA PHE A 199 -3.89 -21.89 -5.55
C PHE A 199 -2.49 -21.55 -5.03
N LYS A 200 -1.70 -22.58 -4.75
CA LYS A 200 -0.28 -22.43 -4.46
C LYS A 200 0.50 -22.47 -5.78
N VAL A 201 1.25 -21.42 -6.03
CA VAL A 201 2.10 -21.33 -7.21
C VAL A 201 3.32 -22.24 -7.02
N THR A 202 3.62 -23.07 -8.02
CA THR A 202 4.82 -23.91 -8.07
C THR A 202 5.68 -23.52 -9.27
N LYS A 203 6.95 -23.94 -9.27
CA LYS A 203 7.87 -23.72 -10.41
C LYS A 203 7.32 -24.33 -11.71
N GLU A 204 6.68 -25.49 -11.61
CA GLU A 204 6.11 -26.18 -12.75
C GLU A 204 4.90 -25.42 -13.31
N LEU A 205 3.98 -24.97 -12.45
CA LEU A 205 2.85 -24.14 -12.88
C LEU A 205 3.33 -22.84 -13.54
N ILE A 206 4.32 -22.16 -12.96
CA ILE A 206 4.92 -20.95 -13.57
C ILE A 206 5.47 -21.25 -14.96
N ARG A 207 6.23 -22.33 -15.12
CA ARG A 207 6.77 -22.74 -16.42
C ARG A 207 5.66 -23.02 -17.43
N MET A 208 4.58 -23.67 -17.00
CA MET A 208 3.42 -23.95 -17.85
C MET A 208 2.70 -22.67 -18.28
N PHE A 209 2.43 -21.76 -17.35
CA PHE A 209 1.79 -20.48 -17.64
C PHE A 209 2.65 -19.62 -18.56
N TYR A 210 3.96 -19.56 -18.31
CA TYR A 210 4.92 -18.83 -19.13
C TYR A 210 4.94 -19.33 -20.59
N ASN A 211 4.94 -20.66 -20.78
CA ASN A 211 4.96 -21.27 -22.11
C ASN A 211 3.65 -21.05 -22.89
N LYS A 212 2.50 -21.00 -22.20
CA LYS A 212 1.19 -20.88 -22.85
C LYS A 212 0.72 -19.44 -23.08
N CYS A 213 1.05 -18.52 -22.18
CA CYS A 213 0.45 -17.18 -22.17
C CYS A 213 1.47 -16.05 -22.36
N SER A 214 2.71 -16.38 -22.74
CA SER A 214 3.88 -15.47 -22.80
C SER A 214 4.28 -14.89 -21.44
N LYS A 215 5.36 -14.09 -21.43
CA LYS A 215 5.87 -13.39 -20.22
C LYS A 215 4.79 -12.57 -19.50
N ASN A 216 3.76 -12.16 -20.23
CA ASN A 216 2.77 -11.18 -19.76
C ASN A 216 1.84 -11.72 -18.65
N ILE A 217 1.70 -13.04 -18.47
CA ILE A 217 0.77 -13.60 -17.48
C ILE A 217 1.15 -13.32 -16.02
N ILE A 218 2.43 -13.02 -15.82
CA ILE A 218 2.96 -12.57 -14.53
C ILE A 218 2.83 -11.03 -14.41
N TYR A 219 2.63 -10.33 -15.52
CA TYR A 219 2.77 -8.88 -15.68
C TYR A 219 1.46 -8.05 -15.72
N ASP A 220 0.41 -8.47 -16.48
CA ASP A 220 -0.52 -7.59 -17.26
C ASP A 220 -0.58 -6.07 -16.96
N PHE A 221 -0.40 -5.30 -18.03
CA PHE A 221 -0.57 -3.85 -18.18
C PHE A 221 -2.04 -3.38 -18.07
N ARG A 222 -3.01 -4.28 -18.21
CA ARG A 222 -4.42 -3.92 -18.12
C ARG A 222 -4.80 -3.79 -16.65
N ASN A 223 -4.85 -2.57 -16.14
CA ASN A 223 -5.31 -2.16 -14.80
C ASN A 223 -6.62 -2.84 -14.32
N GLU A 224 -7.37 -3.49 -15.22
CA GLU A 224 -8.59 -4.23 -14.91
C GLU A 224 -8.37 -5.69 -14.48
N PHE A 225 -7.23 -6.32 -14.77
CA PHE A 225 -7.01 -7.76 -14.58
C PHE A 225 -5.63 -8.07 -13.99
N GLY A 226 -5.62 -8.31 -12.68
CA GLY A 226 -4.43 -8.33 -11.84
C GLY A 226 -3.38 -9.44 -12.04
N GLY A 227 -3.45 -10.28 -13.07
CA GLY A 227 -2.47 -11.35 -13.30
C GLY A 227 -2.10 -12.17 -12.04
N LEU A 228 -0.94 -12.82 -12.05
CA LEU A 228 -0.44 -13.52 -10.85
C LEU A 228 -0.06 -12.52 -9.74
N ALA A 229 0.57 -11.40 -10.08
CA ALA A 229 1.15 -10.50 -9.09
C ALA A 229 0.12 -9.79 -8.20
N TYR A 230 -1.04 -9.36 -8.74
CA TYR A 230 -2.04 -8.64 -7.94
C TYR A 230 -3.08 -9.56 -7.28
N ASN A 231 -3.15 -10.84 -7.65
CA ASN A 231 -4.10 -11.76 -7.03
C ASN A 231 -3.68 -12.05 -5.57
N LYS A 232 -4.56 -11.71 -4.62
CA LYS A 232 -4.32 -11.90 -3.19
C LYS A 232 -4.64 -13.32 -2.70
N ARG A 233 -5.34 -14.12 -3.51
CA ARG A 233 -5.80 -15.48 -3.18
C ARG A 233 -4.79 -16.55 -3.57
N ILE A 234 -3.75 -16.19 -4.31
CA ILE A 234 -2.65 -17.09 -4.58
C ILE A 234 -1.60 -17.01 -3.48
N THR A 235 -0.92 -18.12 -3.23
CA THR A 235 0.26 -18.17 -2.37
C THR A 235 1.48 -18.49 -3.21
N ILE A 236 2.55 -17.72 -3.01
CA ILE A 236 3.82 -17.92 -3.71
C ILE A 236 4.94 -17.94 -2.68
N SER A 237 5.83 -18.91 -2.78
CA SER A 237 6.97 -19.07 -1.89
C SER A 237 8.22 -18.39 -2.44
N SER A 238 9.19 -18.13 -1.55
CA SER A 238 10.45 -17.49 -1.92
C SER A 238 11.24 -18.29 -2.95
N ASP A 239 11.22 -19.62 -2.89
CA ASP A 239 11.92 -20.49 -3.85
C ASP A 239 11.35 -20.38 -5.28
N VAL A 240 10.05 -20.11 -5.41
CA VAL A 240 9.38 -19.89 -6.70
C VAL A 240 9.70 -18.50 -7.24
N LEU A 241 9.68 -17.48 -6.38
CA LEU A 241 10.11 -16.13 -6.77
C LEU A 241 11.60 -16.10 -7.16
N LEU A 242 12.46 -16.83 -6.48
CA LEU A 242 13.87 -16.98 -6.85
C LEU A 242 14.04 -17.66 -8.21
N TYR A 243 13.24 -18.69 -8.49
CA TYR A 243 13.18 -19.31 -9.82
C TYR A 243 12.79 -18.28 -10.90
N ILE A 244 11.76 -17.46 -10.63
CA ILE A 244 11.35 -16.38 -11.53
C ILE A 244 12.49 -15.36 -11.74
N ALA A 245 13.16 -14.95 -10.65
CA ALA A 245 14.25 -13.96 -10.69
C ALA A 245 15.43 -14.45 -11.54
N LYS A 246 15.82 -15.72 -11.34
CA LYS A 246 16.97 -16.33 -11.98
C LYS A 246 16.71 -16.69 -13.44
N ASP A 247 15.58 -17.34 -13.72
CA ASP A 247 15.39 -18.07 -14.96
C ASP A 247 14.45 -17.36 -15.95
N LEU A 248 13.52 -16.51 -15.48
CA LEU A 248 12.48 -15.93 -16.33
C LEU A 248 12.68 -14.44 -16.65
N LYS A 249 13.58 -13.74 -15.94
CA LYS A 249 13.91 -12.30 -16.14
C LYS A 249 12.66 -11.43 -16.32
N ILE A 250 11.74 -11.55 -15.38
CA ILE A 250 10.45 -10.86 -15.39
C ILE A 250 10.57 -9.49 -14.71
N GLU A 251 9.78 -8.54 -15.19
CA GLU A 251 9.59 -7.20 -14.62
C GLU A 251 8.32 -7.18 -13.73
N ASN A 252 8.10 -6.13 -12.92
CA ASN A 252 6.98 -6.01 -11.95
C ASN A 252 7.14 -6.72 -10.59
N TRP A 253 8.33 -6.57 -10.00
CA TRP A 253 8.63 -7.06 -8.66
C TRP A 253 7.81 -6.39 -7.55
N GLU A 254 7.27 -5.20 -7.81
CA GLU A 254 6.54 -4.36 -6.85
C GLU A 254 5.37 -5.08 -6.19
N GLN A 255 4.73 -6.01 -6.91
CA GLN A 255 3.58 -6.77 -6.41
C GLN A 255 3.95 -8.21 -6.03
N LEU A 256 5.10 -8.72 -6.49
CA LEU A 256 5.55 -10.09 -6.25
C LEU A 256 6.38 -10.22 -4.98
N LEU A 257 7.41 -9.38 -4.82
CA LEU A 257 8.33 -9.46 -3.68
C LEU A 257 7.63 -9.25 -2.33
N PRO A 258 6.63 -8.35 -2.19
CA PRO A 258 5.90 -8.19 -0.93
C PRO A 258 5.05 -9.40 -0.51
N LYS A 259 4.86 -10.40 -1.38
CA LYS A 259 4.12 -11.63 -1.02
C LYS A 259 4.94 -12.59 -0.16
N ILE A 260 6.24 -12.34 0.02
CA ILE A 260 7.12 -13.16 0.85
C ILE A 260 7.75 -12.34 1.98
N ILE A 261 8.19 -13.05 3.01
CA ILE A 261 9.04 -12.48 4.05
C ILE A 261 10.50 -12.63 3.61
N LEU A 262 11.24 -11.53 3.60
CA LEU A 262 12.67 -11.55 3.30
C LEU A 262 13.45 -12.09 4.49
N THR A 263 14.32 -13.06 4.24
CA THR A 263 15.29 -13.62 5.17
C THR A 263 16.69 -13.30 4.67
N HIS A 264 17.70 -13.45 5.52
CA HIS A 264 19.09 -13.24 5.11
C HIS A 264 19.48 -14.09 3.88
N GLU A 265 19.00 -15.33 3.82
CA GLU A 265 19.30 -16.28 2.74
C GLU A 265 18.61 -15.87 1.44
N ASN A 266 17.29 -15.67 1.46
CA ASN A 266 16.57 -15.37 0.23
C ASN A 266 16.92 -13.96 -0.30
N PHE A 267 17.20 -12.98 0.57
CA PHE A 267 17.63 -11.65 0.17
C PHE A 267 18.93 -11.73 -0.63
N LEU A 268 19.91 -12.49 -0.12
CA LEU A 268 21.20 -12.64 -0.77
C LEU A 268 21.03 -13.26 -2.15
N ASP A 269 20.21 -14.31 -2.26
CA ASP A 269 19.97 -14.98 -3.54
C ASP A 269 19.26 -14.06 -4.54
N PHE A 270 18.26 -13.28 -4.12
CA PHE A 270 17.61 -12.28 -4.98
C PHE A 270 18.60 -11.23 -5.46
N TYR A 271 19.42 -10.70 -4.55
CA TYR A 271 20.41 -9.68 -4.87
C TYR A 271 21.48 -10.21 -5.84
N LEU A 272 21.93 -11.47 -5.69
CA LEU A 272 22.91 -12.07 -6.58
C LEU A 272 22.35 -12.45 -7.96
N TYR A 273 21.09 -12.92 -8.03
CA TYR A 273 20.49 -13.35 -9.29
C TYR A 273 19.91 -12.20 -10.11
N ASN A 274 19.28 -11.23 -9.45
CA ASN A 274 18.65 -10.10 -10.14
C ASN A 274 18.58 -8.86 -9.23
N PRO A 275 19.68 -8.08 -9.08
CA PRO A 275 19.69 -6.90 -8.21
C PRO A 275 18.53 -5.92 -8.47
N GLN A 276 18.12 -5.75 -9.72
CA GLN A 276 17.04 -4.83 -10.13
C GLN A 276 15.69 -5.21 -9.51
N CYS A 277 15.48 -6.49 -9.17
CA CYS A 277 14.25 -6.88 -8.48
C CYS A 277 14.11 -6.26 -7.09
N MET A 278 15.23 -5.82 -6.51
CA MET A 278 15.29 -5.26 -5.16
C MET A 278 15.13 -3.73 -5.16
N ASP A 279 15.15 -3.06 -6.32
CA ASP A 279 14.97 -1.60 -6.41
C ASP A 279 13.59 -1.16 -5.92
N ILE A 280 12.60 -2.06 -5.98
CA ILE A 280 11.26 -1.81 -5.43
C ILE A 280 11.28 -1.52 -3.93
N LEU A 281 12.30 -2.00 -3.22
CA LEU A 281 12.46 -1.79 -1.78
C LEU A 281 12.74 -0.32 -1.48
N PHE A 282 13.29 0.44 -2.44
CA PHE A 282 13.52 1.87 -2.31
C PHE A 282 12.21 2.66 -2.22
N LYS A 283 11.10 2.11 -2.72
CA LYS A 283 9.77 2.74 -2.69
C LYS A 283 9.01 2.50 -1.39
N LEU A 284 9.54 1.67 -0.48
CA LEU A 284 8.90 1.39 0.81
C LEU A 284 9.00 2.60 1.76
N ASP A 285 8.13 2.63 2.77
CA ASP A 285 8.25 3.60 3.86
C ASP A 285 9.59 3.46 4.58
N PHE A 286 10.10 4.57 5.14
CA PHE A 286 11.44 4.60 5.76
C PHE A 286 11.64 3.51 6.81
N ASP A 287 10.65 3.25 7.68
CA ASP A 287 10.76 2.23 8.72
C ASP A 287 10.98 0.83 8.15
N LYS A 288 10.24 0.45 7.10
CA LYS A 288 10.41 -0.84 6.41
C LYS A 288 11.77 -0.93 5.71
N ARG A 289 12.22 0.17 5.09
CA ARG A 289 13.55 0.22 4.45
C ARG A 289 14.65 0.04 5.49
N ARG A 290 14.50 0.67 6.65
CA ARG A 290 15.43 0.55 7.78
C ARG A 290 15.49 -0.88 8.32
N GLU A 291 14.37 -1.57 8.46
CA GLU A 291 14.36 -2.99 8.85
C GLU A 291 15.20 -3.86 7.90
N ILE A 292 15.11 -3.60 6.60
CA ILE A 292 15.89 -4.33 5.58
C ILE A 292 17.38 -3.96 5.67
N VAL A 293 17.72 -2.69 5.89
CA VAL A 293 19.12 -2.28 6.11
C VAL A 293 19.69 -2.98 7.34
N LEU A 294 18.95 -3.06 8.44
CA LEU A 294 19.37 -3.78 9.64
C LEU A 294 19.56 -5.29 9.37
N LEU A 295 18.69 -5.90 8.57
CA LEU A 295 18.85 -7.29 8.12
C LEU A 295 20.19 -7.48 7.36
N ILE A 296 20.56 -6.53 6.49
CA ILE A 296 21.86 -6.56 5.80
C ILE A 296 23.01 -6.38 6.79
N GLU A 297 22.90 -5.39 7.69
CA GLU A 297 23.93 -5.05 8.67
C GLU A 297 24.13 -6.12 9.74
N GLN A 298 23.15 -6.95 10.06
CA GLN A 298 23.28 -8.01 11.06
C GLN A 298 24.00 -9.26 10.50
N ASN A 299 24.03 -9.43 9.18
CA ASN A 299 24.62 -10.61 8.54
C ASN A 299 25.93 -10.30 7.82
N LYS A 300 27.03 -10.93 8.25
CA LYS A 300 28.36 -10.71 7.68
C LYS A 300 28.41 -10.92 6.16
N LYS A 301 27.80 -12.00 5.66
CA LYS A 301 27.83 -12.34 4.23
C LYS A 301 27.10 -11.30 3.39
N LEU A 302 25.98 -10.78 3.88
CA LEU A 302 25.25 -9.69 3.23
C LEU A 302 26.04 -8.39 3.24
N ARG A 303 26.63 -8.00 4.37
CA ARG A 303 27.50 -6.80 4.43
C ARG A 303 28.67 -6.86 3.44
N ASP A 304 29.26 -8.04 3.28
CA ASP A 304 30.41 -8.23 2.38
C ASP A 304 30.00 -8.27 0.89
N THR A 305 28.72 -8.57 0.60
CA THR A 305 28.23 -8.77 -0.79
C THR A 305 27.41 -7.59 -1.32
N VAL A 306 26.56 -7.00 -0.49
CA VAL A 306 25.68 -5.89 -0.87
C VAL A 306 26.51 -4.61 -0.95
N SER A 307 26.36 -3.87 -2.04
CA SER A 307 27.15 -2.66 -2.24
C SER A 307 26.73 -1.58 -1.23
N LEU A 308 27.70 -0.79 -0.77
CA LEU A 308 27.43 0.37 0.08
C LEU A 308 26.48 1.36 -0.61
N ASP A 309 26.55 1.47 -1.94
CA ASP A 309 25.63 2.31 -2.73
C ASP A 309 24.19 1.81 -2.67
N PHE A 310 23.97 0.50 -2.74
CA PHE A 310 22.64 -0.09 -2.59
C PHE A 310 22.06 0.20 -1.20
N CYS A 311 22.85 -0.01 -0.13
CA CYS A 311 22.40 0.31 1.23
C CYS A 311 22.07 1.81 1.39
N LYS A 312 22.85 2.70 0.76
CA LYS A 312 22.57 4.14 0.71
C LYS A 312 21.25 4.44 0.02
N LYS A 313 21.03 3.94 -1.19
CA LYS A 313 19.77 4.11 -1.95
C LYS A 313 18.58 3.54 -1.17
N LEU A 314 18.76 2.40 -0.52
CA LEU A 314 17.73 1.77 0.31
C LEU A 314 17.41 2.63 1.53
N TRP A 315 18.40 3.16 2.23
CA TRP A 315 18.18 4.05 3.38
C TRP A 315 17.52 5.37 2.97
N GLN A 316 17.78 5.87 1.76
CA GLN A 316 17.28 7.16 1.26
C GLN A 316 15.91 7.09 0.59
N GLY A 317 15.64 6.02 -0.13
CA GLY A 317 14.38 5.79 -0.83
C GLY A 317 14.47 6.09 -2.32
N GLY A 318 15.61 5.78 -2.94
CA GLY A 318 15.85 5.94 -4.38
C GLY A 318 16.86 7.03 -4.71
N GLU A 319 16.87 7.47 -5.97
CA GLU A 319 17.81 8.45 -6.52
C GLU A 319 17.31 9.88 -6.37
N ASN A 320 17.16 10.40 -5.14
CA ASN A 320 16.93 11.84 -4.98
C ASN A 320 18.25 12.60 -4.95
N SER A 321 18.58 13.16 -6.11
CA SER A 321 19.63 14.14 -6.36
C SER A 321 19.36 15.47 -5.63
N ASN A 322 20.43 16.07 -5.11
CA ASN A 322 20.58 17.48 -4.71
C ASN A 322 20.70 17.85 -3.22
N LEU A 323 20.59 16.94 -2.24
CA LEU A 323 21.01 17.26 -0.85
C LEU A 323 22.39 16.66 -0.52
N PRO A 324 23.21 17.30 0.34
CA PRO A 324 24.34 16.62 0.98
C PRO A 324 23.80 15.50 1.85
N TYR A 325 24.11 14.26 1.49
CA TYR A 325 23.58 13.08 2.18
C TYR A 325 24.65 12.32 2.94
N THR A 326 24.26 11.80 4.09
CA THR A 326 25.08 10.91 4.89
C THR A 326 24.26 9.69 5.29
N TYR A 327 24.67 8.51 4.82
CA TYR A 327 24.19 7.23 5.37
C TYR A 327 24.66 7.06 6.82
N ASP A 328 25.84 7.61 7.09
CA ASP A 328 26.43 7.69 8.41
C ASP A 328 26.39 9.14 8.88
N PHE A 329 25.51 9.48 9.83
CA PHE A 329 25.48 10.80 10.47
C PHE A 329 26.22 10.74 11.82
N SER A 330 27.52 10.43 11.77
CA SER A 330 28.39 10.24 12.93
C SER A 330 29.02 11.53 13.43
N ILE A 331 29.43 11.52 14.70
CA ILE A 331 30.20 12.60 15.34
C ILE A 331 31.48 12.93 14.54
N ASP A 332 32.19 11.90 14.06
CA ASP A 332 33.43 12.10 13.31
C ASP A 332 33.17 12.76 11.95
N LEU A 333 32.09 12.37 11.26
CA LEU A 333 31.70 13.03 10.02
C LEU A 333 31.33 14.50 10.26
N ILE A 334 30.59 14.80 11.33
CA ILE A 334 30.25 16.17 11.70
C ILE A 334 31.53 16.97 11.97
N LYS A 335 32.45 16.47 12.80
CA LYS A 335 33.72 17.15 13.11
C LYS A 335 34.53 17.44 11.87
N LYS A 336 34.61 16.46 10.95
CA LYS A 336 35.34 16.59 9.68
C LYS A 336 34.77 17.70 8.78
N ASN A 337 33.46 17.89 8.79
CA ASN A 337 32.77 18.77 7.84
C ASN A 337 32.21 20.06 8.44
N LEU A 338 32.34 20.28 9.76
CA LEU A 338 31.71 21.37 10.50
C LEU A 338 31.86 22.75 9.81
N LEU A 339 33.10 23.11 9.45
CA LEU A 339 33.39 24.39 8.79
C LEU A 339 32.79 24.50 7.38
N LEU A 340 32.70 23.38 6.66
CA LEU A 340 32.09 23.33 5.34
C LEU A 340 30.57 23.44 5.44
N TRP A 341 29.96 22.73 6.40
CA TRP A 341 28.52 22.68 6.58
C TRP A 341 27.92 23.98 7.13
N ASN A 342 28.72 24.79 7.82
CA ASN A 342 28.36 26.14 8.25
C ASN A 342 28.35 27.18 7.12
N LYS A 343 28.82 26.83 5.91
CA LYS A 343 28.78 27.73 4.75
C LYS A 343 27.44 27.62 4.04
N GLN A 344 26.98 28.75 3.50
CA GLN A 344 25.84 28.80 2.60
C GLN A 344 26.09 27.90 1.39
N SER A 345 25.19 26.94 1.17
CA SER A 345 25.20 26.03 0.02
C SER A 345 24.37 26.59 -1.14
N SER A 346 23.23 27.25 -0.85
CA SER A 346 22.40 27.90 -1.87
C SER A 346 21.56 29.05 -1.31
N GLU A 347 20.99 29.85 -2.21
CA GLU A 347 20.00 30.88 -1.92
C GLU A 347 18.97 30.93 -3.05
N TYR A 348 17.71 31.11 -2.70
CA TYR A 348 16.63 31.25 -3.66
C TYR A 348 15.55 32.23 -3.17
N PHE A 349 14.84 32.81 -4.14
CA PHE A 349 13.62 33.58 -3.89
C PHE A 349 12.50 32.65 -3.43
N ASP A 350 11.86 32.97 -2.32
CA ASP A 350 10.79 32.18 -1.72
C ASP A 350 9.41 32.70 -2.18
N HIS A 351 9.05 33.93 -1.81
CA HIS A 351 7.80 34.56 -2.21
C HIS A 351 7.86 36.10 -2.11
N MET A 352 6.81 36.77 -2.56
CA MET A 352 6.66 38.22 -2.44
C MET A 352 5.37 38.55 -1.69
N GLN A 353 5.44 39.46 -0.73
CA GLN A 353 4.29 40.04 -0.05
C GLN A 353 4.13 41.50 -0.48
N ARG A 354 2.96 41.84 -0.99
CA ARG A 354 2.63 43.21 -1.39
C ARG A 354 1.76 43.88 -0.34
N THR A 355 2.13 45.07 0.04
CA THR A 355 1.26 46.03 0.75
C THR A 355 0.90 47.17 -0.21
N PRO A 356 -0.09 48.01 0.09
CA PRO A 356 -0.43 49.15 -0.77
C PRO A 356 0.75 50.08 -1.06
N ASP A 357 1.70 50.17 -0.13
CA ASP A 357 2.78 51.15 -0.16
C ASP A 357 4.15 50.55 -0.55
N THR A 358 4.35 49.22 -0.41
CA THR A 358 5.68 48.59 -0.54
C THR A 358 5.63 47.13 -1.01
N ASN A 359 6.69 46.68 -1.72
CA ASN A 359 6.92 45.27 -2.04
C ASN A 359 8.01 44.63 -1.17
N TYR A 360 7.66 43.54 -0.48
CA TYR A 360 8.59 42.72 0.29
C TYR A 360 8.93 41.45 -0.49
N HIS A 361 10.21 41.26 -0.81
CA HIS A 361 10.71 40.04 -1.46
C HIS A 361 11.41 39.16 -0.44
N HIS A 362 10.89 37.96 -0.21
CA HIS A 362 11.41 37.00 0.74
C HIS A 362 12.39 36.06 0.05
N TYR A 363 13.57 35.90 0.65
CA TYR A 363 14.62 34.99 0.19
C TYR A 363 14.96 34.00 1.30
N LYS A 364 15.34 32.79 0.89
CA LYS A 364 15.79 31.73 1.79
C LYS A 364 17.22 31.35 1.46
N ARG A 365 18.07 31.37 2.48
CA ARG A 365 19.43 30.80 2.43
C ARG A 365 19.38 29.41 3.03
N VAL A 366 20.19 28.53 2.45
CA VAL A 366 20.28 27.14 2.88
C VAL A 366 21.75 26.81 3.11
N THR A 367 22.04 26.19 4.24
CA THR A 367 23.32 25.52 4.53
C THR A 367 23.12 24.00 4.49
N THR A 368 24.21 23.25 4.54
CA THR A 368 24.13 21.78 4.66
C THR A 368 23.36 21.35 5.91
N TRP A 369 23.43 22.12 7.00
CA TRP A 369 22.68 21.83 8.22
C TRP A 369 21.17 21.89 8.00
N ASP A 370 20.67 22.90 7.28
CA ASP A 370 19.26 23.00 6.91
C ASP A 370 18.81 21.77 6.11
N MET A 371 19.62 21.38 5.12
CA MET A 371 19.34 20.23 4.24
C MET A 371 19.31 18.91 5.02
N LEU A 372 20.22 18.73 5.99
CA LEU A 372 20.26 17.54 6.85
C LEU A 372 19.09 17.53 7.84
N ALA A 373 18.71 18.69 8.38
CA ALA A 373 17.59 18.82 9.31
C ALA A 373 16.25 18.36 8.69
N GLU A 374 16.10 18.46 7.37
CA GLU A 374 14.92 18.00 6.65
C GLU A 374 14.91 16.46 6.41
N GLN A 375 16.07 15.79 6.49
CA GLN A 375 16.18 14.35 6.18
C GLN A 375 15.56 13.47 7.27
N LYS A 376 14.42 12.85 6.98
CA LYS A 376 13.75 11.88 7.90
C LYS A 376 14.63 10.69 8.28
N THR A 377 15.64 10.41 7.46
CA THR A 377 16.56 9.28 7.60
C THR A 377 17.63 9.47 8.68
N ILE A 378 17.79 10.69 9.20
CA ILE A 378 18.71 10.96 10.31
C ILE A 378 18.03 10.56 11.62
N LEU A 379 18.66 9.63 12.33
CA LEU A 379 18.22 9.14 13.63
C LEU A 379 19.27 9.47 14.69
N LEU A 380 18.81 9.73 15.91
CA LEU A 380 19.67 10.17 17.01
C LEU A 380 20.12 8.99 17.88
N THR A 381 21.42 8.91 18.13
CA THR A 381 21.98 8.11 19.23
C THR A 381 22.17 8.99 20.46
N TYR A 382 22.30 8.40 21.63
CA TYR A 382 22.57 9.08 22.89
C TYR A 382 23.86 9.91 22.82
N ASP A 383 24.96 9.31 22.35
CA ASP A 383 26.24 10.02 22.21
C ASP A 383 26.14 11.17 21.22
N LEU A 384 25.39 10.99 20.13
CA LEU A 384 25.14 12.06 19.17
C LEU A 384 24.35 13.21 19.81
N CYS A 385 23.31 12.92 20.61
CA CYS A 385 22.59 13.95 21.36
C CYS A 385 23.51 14.73 22.30
N LYS A 386 24.37 14.05 23.07
CA LYS A 386 25.35 14.72 23.98
C LYS A 386 26.38 15.53 23.22
N PHE A 387 26.75 15.12 22.01
CA PHE A 387 27.62 15.93 21.18
C PHE A 387 26.90 17.17 20.63
N LEU A 388 25.72 16.98 20.04
CA LEU A 388 24.93 18.04 19.40
C LEU A 388 24.43 19.10 20.38
N ILE A 389 24.13 18.74 21.64
CA ILE A 389 23.70 19.71 22.66
C ILE A 389 24.79 20.72 22.99
N SER A 390 26.07 20.33 22.82
CA SER A 390 27.23 21.19 23.10
C SER A 390 27.73 21.96 21.87
N LEU A 391 27.05 21.82 20.72
CA LEU A 391 27.50 22.34 19.44
C LEU A 391 26.54 23.40 18.90
N ASP A 392 27.05 24.58 18.59
CA ASP A 392 26.35 25.59 17.80
C ASP A 392 26.80 25.56 16.34
N VAL A 393 25.83 25.64 15.42
CA VAL A 393 26.02 25.56 13.97
C VAL A 393 25.38 26.75 13.28
N ILE A 394 25.82 27.06 12.05
CA ILE A 394 25.26 28.16 11.26
C ILE A 394 24.20 27.60 10.30
N VAL A 395 22.98 28.10 10.43
CA VAL A 395 21.85 27.81 9.52
C VAL A 395 21.56 29.00 8.62
N GLY A 396 21.09 28.75 7.41
CA GLY A 396 20.97 29.79 6.37
C GLY A 396 19.93 30.86 6.72
N GLY A 397 18.76 30.45 7.24
CA GLY A 397 17.69 31.36 7.62
C GLY A 397 16.99 32.03 6.41
N SER A 398 16.17 33.03 6.70
CA SER A 398 15.47 33.84 5.68
C SER A 398 15.77 35.32 5.84
N TYR A 399 15.64 36.08 4.74
CA TYR A 399 15.71 37.53 4.77
C TYR A 399 14.74 38.17 3.77
N VAL A 400 14.38 39.43 4.01
CA VAL A 400 13.43 40.20 3.23
C VAL A 400 14.12 41.42 2.63
N LEU A 401 13.87 41.66 1.35
CA LEU A 401 14.22 42.89 0.66
C LEU A 401 12.99 43.77 0.49
N GLU A 402 13.03 44.95 1.09
CA GLU A 402 12.06 46.04 0.94
C GLU A 402 12.58 47.00 -0.15
N ASP A 403 11.91 47.05 -1.31
CA ASP A 403 12.29 47.91 -2.44
C ASP A 403 13.81 47.90 -2.76
N GLY A 404 14.42 46.71 -2.66
CA GLY A 404 15.84 46.47 -2.95
C GLY A 404 16.80 46.67 -1.76
N HIS A 405 16.32 47.00 -0.56
CA HIS A 405 17.13 47.18 0.65
C HIS A 405 16.78 46.13 1.71
N TYR A 406 17.75 45.75 2.55
CA TYR A 406 17.54 44.78 3.62
C TYR A 406 16.63 45.36 4.71
N HIS A 407 15.59 44.61 5.08
CA HIS A 407 14.79 44.90 6.26
C HIS A 407 15.58 44.52 7.53
N THR A 408 15.47 45.32 8.59
CA THR A 408 16.42 45.34 9.72
C THR A 408 16.28 44.17 10.71
N ASP A 409 15.23 43.36 10.60
CA ASP A 409 14.90 42.27 11.53
C ASP A 409 15.27 40.86 11.01
N ASP A 410 15.92 40.78 9.84
CA ASP A 410 16.30 39.52 9.22
C ASP A 410 17.74 39.11 9.54
N ILE A 411 17.93 37.92 10.12
CA ILE A 411 19.25 37.39 10.48
C ILE A 411 19.57 36.14 9.64
N PRO A 412 19.99 36.32 8.37
CA PRO A 412 20.55 35.21 7.61
C PRO A 412 21.84 34.73 8.27
N ASN A 413 22.15 33.44 8.14
CA ASN A 413 23.36 32.82 8.67
C ASN A 413 23.51 32.98 10.20
N HIS A 414 22.45 32.70 10.96
CA HIS A 414 22.48 32.81 12.42
C HIS A 414 22.93 31.50 13.09
N PRO A 415 23.59 31.59 14.27
CA PRO A 415 23.93 30.42 15.06
C PRO A 415 22.68 29.82 15.70
N ILE A 416 22.59 28.49 15.66
CA ILE A 416 21.58 27.71 16.38
C ILE A 416 22.26 26.49 16.99
N ASN A 417 21.79 26.06 18.17
CA ASN A 417 22.22 24.79 18.73
C ASN A 417 21.85 23.63 17.79
N ALA A 418 22.80 22.72 17.57
CA ALA A 418 22.62 21.63 16.63
C ALA A 418 21.53 20.65 17.10
N LEU A 419 21.45 20.32 18.39
CA LEU A 419 20.38 19.44 18.88
C LEU A 419 19.00 20.09 18.73
N LYS A 420 18.91 21.42 18.87
CA LYS A 420 17.66 22.16 18.61
C LYS A 420 17.24 21.99 17.15
N LEU A 421 18.18 22.00 16.21
CA LEU A 421 17.89 21.78 14.79
C LEU A 421 17.34 20.36 14.51
N PHE A 422 17.86 19.34 15.20
CA PHE A 422 17.44 17.94 15.04
C PHE A 422 16.38 17.48 16.06
N ARG A 423 15.71 18.40 16.77
CA ARG A 423 14.76 18.06 17.85
C ARG A 423 13.55 17.22 17.42
N CYS A 424 13.19 17.27 16.13
CA CYS A 424 12.07 16.51 15.57
C CYS A 424 12.48 15.11 15.09
N LYS A 425 13.72 14.67 15.33
CA LYS A 425 14.21 13.35 14.92
C LYS A 425 13.84 12.28 15.95
N ASP A 426 13.80 11.05 15.46
CA ASP A 426 13.58 9.86 16.27
C ASP A 426 14.93 9.25 16.71
N ALA A 427 14.90 8.40 17.72
CA ALA A 427 16.05 7.65 18.18
C ALA A 427 16.42 6.51 17.19
N MET A 428 17.71 6.16 17.15
CA MET A 428 18.26 5.14 16.25
C MET A 428 17.71 3.74 16.51
N ASN A 429 17.28 3.42 17.73
CA ASN A 429 16.60 2.19 18.12
C ASN A 429 16.04 2.36 19.56
N SER A 430 15.39 1.33 20.09
CA SER A 430 14.81 1.37 21.44
C SER A 430 15.86 1.50 22.55
N GLU A 431 17.05 0.92 22.39
CA GLU A 431 18.12 1.03 23.39
C GLU A 431 18.62 2.48 23.50
N GLU A 432 18.86 3.13 22.36
CA GLU A 432 19.25 4.53 22.30
C GLU A 432 18.14 5.46 22.79
N PHE A 433 16.87 5.13 22.49
CA PHE A 433 15.73 5.85 23.06
C PHE A 433 15.74 5.81 24.58
N GLU A 434 15.94 4.64 25.21
CA GLU A 434 15.97 4.52 26.67
C GLU A 434 17.12 5.33 27.27
N LYS A 435 18.33 5.27 26.69
CA LYS A 435 19.47 6.09 27.14
C LYS A 435 19.13 7.58 27.09
N ILE A 436 18.55 8.04 25.98
CA ILE A 436 18.14 9.45 25.81
C ILE A 436 17.04 9.84 26.80
N ALA A 437 15.99 9.02 26.94
CA ALA A 437 14.87 9.24 27.85
C ALA A 437 15.31 9.36 29.32
N HIS A 438 16.41 8.67 29.68
CA HIS A 438 16.94 8.71 31.02
C HIS A 438 17.86 9.90 31.31
N ASP A 439 18.34 10.63 30.28
CA ASP A 439 19.19 11.80 30.45
C ASP A 439 18.34 13.08 30.62
N LYS A 440 18.34 13.60 31.84
CA LYS A 440 17.58 14.79 32.23
C LYS A 440 17.98 16.04 31.45
N GLU A 441 19.26 16.19 31.11
CA GLU A 441 19.76 17.34 30.39
C GLU A 441 19.20 17.36 28.97
N ILE A 442 19.32 16.22 28.26
CA ILE A 442 18.81 16.07 26.90
C ILE A 442 17.29 16.28 26.86
N ILE A 443 16.53 15.58 27.72
CA ILE A 443 15.06 15.66 27.67
C ILE A 443 14.56 17.05 28.06
N ASN A 444 15.13 17.68 29.08
CA ASN A 444 14.77 19.06 29.41
C ASN A 444 15.11 20.03 28.27
N PHE A 445 16.24 19.82 27.57
CA PHE A 445 16.60 20.61 26.40
C PHE A 445 15.61 20.44 25.24
N LEU A 446 15.22 19.20 24.93
CA LEU A 446 14.26 18.91 23.87
C LEU A 446 12.89 19.54 24.17
N PHE A 447 12.38 19.39 25.41
CA PHE A 447 11.12 20.04 25.81
C PHE A 447 11.19 21.57 25.76
N ALA A 448 12.29 22.17 26.25
CA ALA A 448 12.50 23.61 26.19
C ALA A 448 12.49 24.18 24.76
N ASN A 449 12.72 23.33 23.76
CA ASN A 449 12.77 23.69 22.36
C ASN A 449 11.66 23.04 21.53
N ALA A 450 10.66 22.39 22.14
CA ALA A 450 9.68 21.55 21.45
C ALA A 450 8.73 22.30 20.50
N GLU A 451 8.64 23.62 20.62
CA GLU A 451 7.89 24.47 19.70
C GLU A 451 8.49 24.38 18.28
N PRO A 452 7.66 24.26 17.22
CA PRO A 452 8.15 24.34 15.85
C PRO A 452 8.79 25.73 15.61
N PRO A 453 9.85 25.82 14.78
CA PRO A 453 10.39 27.12 14.45
C PRO A 453 9.31 27.88 13.65
N ARG A 454 9.10 29.17 13.97
CA ARG A 454 8.09 30.02 13.31
C ARG A 454 8.29 30.20 11.79
N TRP A 455 9.36 29.65 11.21
CA TRP A 455 9.82 29.87 9.84
C TRP A 455 9.79 28.60 8.96
N GLY A 456 9.05 27.55 9.35
CA GLY A 456 8.98 26.29 8.59
C GLY A 456 7.58 25.65 8.62
N GLN A 457 7.20 25.06 7.48
CA GLN A 457 5.87 24.50 7.17
C GLN A 457 5.22 23.65 8.27
N ASP A 458 3.88 23.74 8.35
CA ASP A 458 2.94 23.02 9.24
C ASP A 458 2.88 21.49 9.05
N TYR A 459 4.01 20.82 8.81
CA TYR A 459 4.08 19.37 8.90
C TYR A 459 4.61 18.98 10.28
N TYR A 460 3.69 18.87 11.24
CA TYR A 460 3.98 18.27 12.55
C TYR A 460 4.51 16.85 12.33
N ILE A 461 5.83 16.66 12.49
CA ILE A 461 6.46 15.35 12.45
C ILE A 461 6.04 14.60 13.71
N VAL A 462 5.08 13.70 13.54
CA VAL A 462 4.64 12.72 14.54
C VAL A 462 5.70 11.63 14.65
N GLY A 463 6.02 11.22 15.88
CA GLY A 463 6.89 10.06 16.16
C GLY A 463 8.32 10.39 16.56
N ASN A 464 8.61 11.63 16.98
CA ASN A 464 9.90 12.02 17.54
C ASN A 464 10.07 11.51 18.99
N ILE A 465 11.25 11.74 19.59
CA ILE A 465 11.59 11.29 20.95
C ILE A 465 10.59 11.81 22.01
N ILE A 466 10.14 13.07 21.92
CA ILE A 466 9.18 13.65 22.87
C ILE A 466 7.82 12.94 22.73
N ASP A 467 7.32 12.75 21.51
CA ASP A 467 6.04 12.10 21.27
C ASP A 467 6.04 10.68 21.84
N LYS A 468 7.12 9.92 21.63
CA LYS A 468 7.28 8.57 22.20
C LYS A 468 7.31 8.57 23.72
N LEU A 469 8.01 9.53 24.33
CA LEU A 469 8.09 9.68 25.78
C LEU A 469 6.73 10.00 26.40
N ILE A 470 5.97 10.91 25.77
CA ILE A 470 4.60 11.27 26.16
C ILE A 470 3.67 10.05 26.05
N ILE A 471 3.70 9.34 24.92
CA ILE A 471 2.87 8.14 24.72
C ILE A 471 3.20 7.08 25.79
N ASN A 472 4.48 6.83 26.06
CA ASN A 472 4.89 5.83 27.03
C ASN A 472 4.44 6.21 28.45
N PHE A 473 4.59 7.47 28.85
CA PHE A 473 4.13 7.94 30.16
C PHE A 473 2.62 7.75 30.36
N PHE A 474 1.81 8.15 29.37
CA PHE A 474 0.35 8.05 29.45
C PHE A 474 -0.23 6.65 29.13
N LYS A 475 0.63 5.63 28.92
CA LYS A 475 0.19 4.23 29.00
C LYS A 475 -0.13 3.84 30.44
N ASP A 476 0.68 4.33 31.37
CA ASP A 476 0.65 3.93 32.78
C ASP A 476 0.03 5.00 33.68
N PHE A 477 -0.05 6.25 33.22
CA PHE A 477 -0.67 7.37 33.94
C PHE A 477 -1.90 7.95 33.19
N PRO A 478 -3.06 8.18 33.85
CA PRO A 478 -4.23 8.74 33.19
C PRO A 478 -4.03 10.20 32.73
N PHE A 479 -4.27 10.47 31.44
CA PHE A 479 -4.10 11.81 30.87
C PHE A 479 -5.01 12.88 31.51
N GLU A 480 -6.27 12.54 31.79
CA GLU A 480 -7.22 13.49 32.40
C GLU A 480 -6.75 13.91 33.80
N GLU A 481 -6.19 12.97 34.59
CA GLU A 481 -5.63 13.27 35.90
C GLU A 481 -4.42 14.22 35.79
N PHE A 482 -3.57 14.02 34.78
CA PHE A 482 -2.44 14.92 34.53
C PHE A 482 -2.92 16.33 34.16
N LYS A 483 -3.92 16.42 33.28
CA LYS A 483 -4.49 17.70 32.81
C LYS A 483 -5.10 18.48 33.97
N GLU A 484 -5.86 17.83 34.84
CA GLU A 484 -6.40 18.46 36.05
C GLU A 484 -5.31 18.99 37.00
N ILE A 485 -4.18 18.29 37.12
CA ILE A 485 -3.05 18.74 37.95
C ILE A 485 -2.32 19.91 37.29
N ALA A 486 -2.15 19.86 35.96
CA ALA A 486 -1.53 20.93 35.19
C ALA A 486 -2.34 22.23 35.23
N ASP A 487 -3.67 22.15 35.12
CA ASP A 487 -4.58 23.31 35.15
C ASP A 487 -4.67 24.00 36.53
N LYS A 488 -4.26 23.31 37.60
CA LYS A 488 -4.24 23.83 38.99
C LYS A 488 -2.95 24.55 39.36
N LYS A 489 -1.97 24.59 38.46
CA LYS A 489 -0.64 25.17 38.64
C LYS A 489 -0.58 26.55 38.03
#